data_AF-A0A194QWJ9-F1
#
_entry.id   AF-A0A194QWJ9-F1
#
_cell.length_a   1.000
_cell.length_b   1.000
_cell.length_c   1.000
_cell.angle_alpha   90.00
_cell.angle_beta   90.00
_cell.angle_gamma   90.00
#
_symmetry.space_group_name_H-M   'P 1'
#
loop_
_entity.id
_entity.type
_entity.pdbx_description
1 polymer ?
#
loop_
_entity_poly.entity_id
_entity_poly.type
_entity_poly.pdbx_seq_one_letter_code
_entity_poly.pdbx_strand_id
1 'polypeptide(L)'
;MFIIAFFGCCGAIRESHCMVVTYSIFLLVIIIVQVVLAVLMFTYADTMNEALVKSVNGVFDKRSSDPAANAVFNNIQQQLECCGKQSPADYGVIAGVSDLPDSCCTRANGVVGKLLSRCTIADANAIGCSQRTADLYNKWNKTIAGVAIGVACIEVVGALFALCLANSIRNMDRRSRY
;
A
#
# COMPACT_ATOMS: atom_id res chain seq x y z
N MET A 1 -11.36 -2.92 9.82
CA MET A 1 -12.47 -2.15 9.20
C MET A 1 -13.84 -2.68 9.59
N PHE A 2 -14.18 -3.95 9.33
CA PHE A 2 -15.50 -4.52 9.68
C PHE A 2 -15.91 -4.36 11.16
N ILE A 3 -15.01 -4.66 12.11
CA ILE A 3 -15.29 -4.57 13.54
C ILE A 3 -15.60 -3.12 13.96
N ILE A 4 -14.80 -2.16 13.49
CA ILE A 4 -14.96 -0.74 13.80
C ILE A 4 -16.29 -0.23 13.23
N ALA A 5 -16.59 -0.58 11.97
CA ALA A 5 -17.85 -0.22 11.32
C ALA A 5 -19.07 -0.84 12.04
N PHE A 6 -18.95 -2.07 12.53
CA PHE A 6 -19.99 -2.73 13.32
C PHE A 6 -20.27 -1.96 14.61
N PHE A 7 -19.25 -1.58 15.38
CA PHE A 7 -19.44 -0.80 16.60
C PHE A 7 -20.01 0.60 16.33
N GLY A 8 -19.60 1.25 15.23
CA GLY A 8 -20.17 2.54 14.82
C GLY A 8 -21.64 2.42 14.45
N CYS A 9 -21.98 1.51 13.53
CA CYS A 9 -23.34 1.34 13.03
C CYS A 9 -24.29 0.78 14.10
N CYS A 10 -23.95 -0.34 14.73
CA CYS A 10 -24.79 -0.94 15.77
C CYS A 10 -24.82 -0.09 17.05
N GLY A 11 -23.74 0.60 17.39
CA GLY A 11 -23.71 1.53 18.52
C GLY A 11 -24.68 2.69 18.32
N ALA A 12 -24.77 3.23 17.10
CA ALA A 12 -25.74 4.26 16.75
C ALA A 12 -27.18 3.73 16.73
N ILE A 13 -27.44 2.60 16.08
CA ILE A 13 -28.80 2.04 15.95
C ILE A 13 -29.36 1.57 17.29
N ARG A 14 -28.53 0.91 18.12
CA ARG A 14 -28.96 0.40 19.44
C ARG A 14 -28.85 1.46 20.54
N GLU A 15 -28.47 2.69 20.20
CA GLU A 15 -28.21 3.78 21.16
C GLU A 15 -27.34 3.30 22.35
N SER A 16 -26.34 2.46 22.09
CA SER A 16 -25.55 1.83 23.14
C SER A 16 -24.30 2.66 23.45
N HIS A 17 -24.29 3.31 24.62
CA HIS A 17 -23.16 4.13 25.06
C HIS A 17 -21.81 3.39 24.99
N CYS A 18 -21.76 2.14 25.47
CA CYS A 18 -20.52 1.34 25.49
C CYS A 18 -19.96 1.08 24.08
N MET A 19 -20.85 0.76 23.11
CA MET A 19 -20.44 0.49 21.73
C MET A 19 -19.93 1.75 21.02
N VAL A 20 -20.63 2.89 21.20
CA VAL A 20 -20.23 4.17 20.61
C VAL A 20 -18.89 4.67 21.19
N VAL A 21 -18.68 4.52 22.50
CA VAL A 21 -17.39 4.85 23.13
C VAL A 21 -16.27 3.96 22.60
N THR A 22 -16.51 2.65 22.46
CA THR A 22 -15.52 1.72 21.91
C THR A 22 -15.14 2.07 20.48
N TYR A 23 -16.11 2.42 19.64
CA TYR A 23 -15.86 2.96 18.29
C TYR A 23 -14.97 4.21 18.35
N SER A 24 -15.28 5.16 19.22
CA SER A 24 -14.49 6.39 19.37
C SER A 24 -13.06 6.13 19.84
N ILE A 25 -12.84 5.16 20.73
CA ILE A 25 -11.49 4.75 21.16
C ILE A 25 -10.70 4.19 19.99
N PHE A 26 -11.30 3.32 19.17
CA PHE A 26 -10.62 2.79 17.98
C PHE A 26 -10.21 3.90 17.00
N LEU A 27 -11.07 4.90 16.76
CA LEU A 27 -10.71 6.03 15.91
C LEU A 27 -9.55 6.84 16.48
N LEU A 28 -9.53 7.10 17.79
CA LEU A 28 -8.41 7.81 18.43
C LEU A 28 -7.10 7.03 18.32
N VAL A 29 -7.12 5.71 18.50
CA VAL A 29 -5.94 4.86 18.33
C VAL A 29 -5.42 4.93 16.90
N ILE A 30 -6.32 4.89 15.90
CA ILE A 30 -5.92 4.98 14.50
C ILE A 30 -5.29 6.35 14.19
N ILE A 31 -5.86 7.45 14.70
CA ILE A 31 -5.28 8.80 14.55
C ILE A 31 -3.86 8.84 15.13
N ILE A 32 -3.63 8.26 16.31
CA ILE A 32 -2.30 8.20 16.93
C ILE A 32 -1.33 7.42 16.02
N VAL A 33 -1.74 6.26 15.52
CA VAL A 33 -0.91 5.45 14.61
C VAL A 33 -0.60 6.23 13.32
N GLN A 34 -1.58 6.93 12.75
CA GLN A 34 -1.38 7.76 11.56
C GLN A 34 -0.36 8.88 11.80
N VAL A 35 -0.44 9.58 12.94
CA VAL A 35 0.53 10.62 13.30
C VAL A 35 1.93 10.03 13.44
N VAL A 36 2.08 8.89 14.11
CA VAL A 36 3.37 8.20 14.22
C VAL A 36 3.93 7.84 12.85
N LEU A 37 3.12 7.23 11.98
CA LEU A 37 3.53 6.87 10.63
C LEU A 37 3.89 8.08 9.78
N ALA A 38 3.13 9.18 9.89
CA ALA A 38 3.41 10.42 9.18
C ALA A 38 4.76 11.02 9.62
N VAL A 39 5.03 11.05 10.93
CA VAL A 39 6.31 11.52 11.47
C VAL A 39 7.46 10.62 11.00
N LEU A 40 7.31 9.30 11.06
CA LEU A 40 8.34 8.36 10.60
C LEU A 40 8.61 8.49 9.10
N MET A 41 7.56 8.59 8.28
CA MET A 41 7.70 8.75 6.84
C MET A 41 8.36 10.09 6.48
N PHE A 42 8.06 11.17 7.22
CA PHE A 42 8.67 12.47 7.00
C PHE A 42 10.14 12.52 7.44
N THR A 43 10.45 11.96 8.62
CA THR A 43 11.81 11.99 9.20
C THR A 43 12.77 11.04 8.49
N TYR A 44 12.28 9.89 8.01
CA TYR A 44 13.08 8.86 7.35
C TYR A 44 12.74 8.72 5.85
N ALA A 45 12.32 9.79 5.19
CA ALA A 45 11.82 9.74 3.81
C ALA A 45 12.80 9.07 2.82
N ASP A 46 14.08 9.40 2.92
CA ASP A 46 15.14 8.83 2.06
C ASP A 46 15.41 7.37 2.42
N THR A 47 15.51 7.06 3.73
CA THR A 47 15.68 5.68 4.22
C THR A 47 14.51 4.78 3.81
N MET A 48 13.29 5.30 3.74
CA MET A 48 12.12 4.56 3.27
C MET A 48 12.23 4.22 1.77
N ASN A 49 12.72 5.16 0.95
CA ASN A 49 13.00 4.88 -0.47
C ASN A 49 14.04 3.76 -0.61
N GLU A 50 15.16 3.88 0.11
CA GLU A 50 16.22 2.86 0.11
C GLU A 50 15.71 1.50 0.61
N ALA A 51 14.87 1.48 1.63
CA ALA A 51 14.27 0.26 2.16
C ALA A 51 13.34 -0.42 1.15
N LEU A 52 12.56 0.35 0.40
CA LEU A 52 11.71 -0.16 -0.68
C LEU A 52 12.56 -0.77 -1.80
N VAL A 53 13.59 -0.05 -2.25
CA VAL A 53 14.53 -0.54 -3.27
C VAL A 53 15.21 -1.81 -2.80
N LYS A 54 15.72 -1.84 -1.55
CA LYS A 54 16.36 -3.01 -0.95
C LYS A 54 15.41 -4.19 -0.85
N SER A 55 14.13 -3.95 -0.56
CA SER A 55 13.10 -4.99 -0.51
C SER A 55 12.86 -5.61 -1.87
N VAL A 56 12.67 -4.79 -2.92
CA VAL A 56 12.50 -5.27 -4.31
C VAL A 56 13.72 -6.06 -4.76
N ASN A 57 14.91 -5.55 -4.47
CA ASN A 57 16.17 -6.21 -4.73
C ASN A 57 16.28 -7.57 -4.02
N GLY A 58 15.87 -7.65 -2.75
CA GLY A 58 15.88 -8.89 -1.99
C GLY A 58 14.89 -9.95 -2.52
N VAL A 59 13.75 -9.52 -3.06
CA VAL A 59 12.80 -10.43 -3.74
C VAL A 59 13.42 -10.98 -5.02
N PHE A 60 14.10 -10.13 -5.81
CA PHE A 60 14.82 -10.56 -7.02
C PHE A 60 15.90 -11.59 -6.71
N ASP A 61 16.67 -11.38 -5.64
CA ASP A 61 17.79 -12.24 -5.24
C ASP A 61 17.29 -13.62 -4.77
N LYS A 62 16.06 -13.71 -4.22
CA LYS A 62 15.44 -14.97 -3.78
C LYS A 62 14.66 -15.72 -4.87
N ARG A 63 14.49 -15.14 -6.06
CA ARG A 63 13.62 -15.70 -7.12
C ARG A 63 14.01 -17.09 -7.57
N SER A 64 15.30 -17.42 -7.54
CA SER A 64 15.81 -18.73 -7.99
C SER A 64 15.53 -19.84 -6.99
N SER A 65 15.46 -19.50 -5.70
CA SER A 65 15.22 -20.44 -4.60
C SER A 65 13.75 -20.56 -4.19
N ASP A 66 12.95 -19.52 -4.40
CA ASP A 66 11.57 -19.43 -3.91
C ASP A 66 10.59 -19.08 -5.06
N PRO A 67 9.69 -20.02 -5.43
CA PRO A 67 8.71 -19.78 -6.48
C PRO A 67 7.71 -18.67 -6.13
N ALA A 68 7.42 -18.45 -4.85
CA ALA A 68 6.57 -17.35 -4.42
C ALA A 68 7.26 -15.99 -4.64
N ALA A 69 8.55 -15.88 -4.30
CA ALA A 69 9.34 -14.69 -4.58
C ALA A 69 9.43 -14.40 -6.08
N ASN A 70 9.57 -15.45 -6.92
CA ASN A 70 9.56 -15.31 -8.36
C ASN A 70 8.21 -14.78 -8.89
N ALA A 71 7.09 -15.33 -8.40
CA ALA A 71 5.75 -14.86 -8.77
C ALA A 71 5.51 -13.40 -8.36
N VAL A 72 5.94 -13.01 -7.15
CA VAL A 72 5.86 -11.62 -6.67
C VAL A 72 6.70 -10.70 -7.55
N PHE A 73 7.93 -11.08 -7.87
CA PHE A 73 8.80 -10.25 -8.72
C PHE A 73 8.25 -10.08 -10.13
N ASN A 74 7.70 -11.16 -10.73
CA ASN A 74 7.05 -11.06 -12.04
C ASN A 74 5.87 -10.09 -12.03
N ASN A 75 5.07 -10.07 -10.95
CA ASN A 75 4.01 -9.08 -10.79
C ASN A 75 4.56 -7.65 -10.68
N ILE A 76 5.66 -7.44 -9.94
CA ILE A 76 6.33 -6.13 -9.85
C ILE A 76 6.76 -5.66 -11.24
N GLN A 77 7.38 -6.54 -12.04
CA GLN A 77 7.82 -6.21 -13.39
C GLN A 77 6.66 -5.79 -14.31
N GLN A 78 5.54 -6.52 -14.24
CA GLN A 78 4.34 -6.21 -15.03
C GLN A 78 3.68 -4.90 -14.60
N GLN A 79 3.52 -4.67 -13.29
CA GLN A 79 2.83 -3.50 -12.76
C GLN A 79 3.66 -2.22 -12.87
N LEU A 80 4.99 -2.33 -12.74
CA LEU A 80 5.90 -1.19 -12.75
C LEU A 80 6.59 -0.98 -14.11
N GLU A 81 6.28 -1.81 -15.10
CA GLU A 81 6.89 -1.80 -16.44
C GLU A 81 8.43 -1.71 -16.37
N CYS A 82 9.02 -2.65 -15.62
CA CYS A 82 10.45 -2.72 -15.34
C CYS A 82 10.98 -4.14 -15.56
N CYS A 83 12.29 -4.28 -15.71
CA CYS A 83 12.92 -5.58 -15.86
C CYS A 83 14.25 -5.70 -15.13
N GLY A 84 14.41 -6.79 -14.38
CA GLY A 84 15.59 -7.03 -13.57
C GLY A 84 15.68 -6.09 -12.37
N LYS A 85 16.81 -6.15 -11.67
CA LYS A 85 17.08 -5.36 -10.46
C LYS A 85 17.36 -3.92 -10.86
N GLN A 86 18.44 -3.71 -11.60
CA GLN A 86 18.86 -2.46 -12.23
C GLN A 86 18.69 -2.49 -13.75
N SER A 87 18.74 -3.68 -14.38
CA SER A 87 18.59 -3.83 -15.83
C SER A 87 18.16 -5.25 -16.24
N PRO A 88 17.67 -5.45 -17.48
CA PRO A 88 17.41 -6.78 -18.04
C PRO A 88 18.62 -7.72 -17.99
N ALA A 89 19.84 -7.19 -17.99
CA ALA A 89 21.08 -7.97 -17.96
C ALA A 89 21.28 -8.70 -16.62
N ASP A 90 20.59 -8.31 -15.54
CA ASP A 90 20.72 -8.94 -14.22
C ASP A 90 20.22 -10.39 -14.17
N TYR A 91 19.54 -10.85 -15.22
CA TYR A 91 19.21 -12.26 -15.40
C TYR A 91 20.43 -13.10 -15.85
N GLY A 92 21.58 -12.49 -16.13
CA GLY A 92 22.78 -13.21 -16.58
C GLY A 92 22.63 -13.81 -17.98
N VAL A 93 21.69 -13.28 -18.76
CA VAL A 93 21.30 -13.78 -20.08
C VAL A 93 22.11 -13.11 -21.18
N ILE A 94 22.61 -13.94 -22.10
CA ILE A 94 23.31 -13.48 -23.31
C ILE A 94 22.24 -13.09 -24.34
N ALA A 95 22.33 -11.88 -24.89
CA ALA A 95 21.40 -11.40 -25.91
C ALA A 95 21.28 -12.41 -27.07
N GLY A 96 20.08 -12.95 -27.29
CA GLY A 96 19.77 -13.89 -28.38
C GLY A 96 19.95 -15.39 -28.07
N VAL A 97 20.31 -15.76 -26.84
CA VAL A 97 20.53 -17.18 -26.44
C VAL A 97 19.56 -17.64 -25.34
N SER A 98 19.08 -16.73 -24.50
CA SER A 98 18.26 -17.06 -23.33
C SER A 98 17.08 -16.11 -23.19
N ASP A 99 15.90 -16.68 -22.98
CA ASP A 99 14.65 -15.92 -22.90
C ASP A 99 14.48 -15.31 -21.50
N LEU A 100 14.06 -14.06 -21.45
CA LEU A 100 13.66 -13.39 -20.22
C LEU A 100 12.25 -13.84 -19.80
N PRO A 101 11.87 -13.65 -18.52
CA PRO A 101 10.49 -13.84 -18.11
C PRO A 101 9.55 -12.94 -18.92
N ASP A 102 8.39 -13.46 -19.32
CA ASP A 102 7.38 -12.70 -20.08
C ASP A 102 6.95 -11.40 -19.37
N SER A 103 7.07 -11.36 -18.04
CA SER A 103 6.82 -10.19 -17.21
C SER A 103 7.75 -9.01 -17.52
N CYS A 104 8.93 -9.23 -18.12
CA CYS A 104 9.83 -8.17 -18.56
C CYS A 104 9.38 -7.46 -19.84
N CYS A 105 8.50 -8.06 -20.63
CA CYS A 105 8.11 -7.59 -21.97
C CYS A 105 6.67 -7.04 -22.00
N THR A 106 6.24 -6.33 -20.96
CA THR A 106 4.94 -5.65 -20.90
C THR A 106 5.08 -4.18 -21.28
N ARG A 107 4.54 -3.78 -22.43
CA ARG A 107 4.40 -2.37 -22.82
C ARG A 107 2.92 -1.98 -22.86
N ALA A 108 2.60 -0.78 -22.34
CA ALA A 108 1.40 0.08 -22.32
C ALA A 108 0.10 -0.26 -23.12
N ASN A 109 0.08 -1.23 -24.04
CA ASN A 109 -1.10 -1.67 -24.79
C ASN A 109 -1.38 -3.18 -24.67
N GLY A 110 -0.79 -3.87 -23.68
CA GLY A 110 -1.27 -5.18 -23.22
C GLY A 110 -0.99 -6.39 -24.13
N VAL A 111 -0.26 -6.26 -25.23
CA VAL A 111 -0.02 -7.39 -26.14
C VAL A 111 1.37 -7.33 -26.78
N VAL A 112 2.40 -7.71 -26.02
CA VAL A 112 3.74 -7.97 -26.61
C VAL A 112 4.27 -9.31 -26.12
N GLY A 113 4.23 -9.61 -24.82
CA GLY A 113 4.68 -10.91 -24.28
C GLY A 113 3.91 -12.15 -24.78
N LYS A 114 2.66 -12.01 -25.24
CA LYS A 114 1.91 -13.11 -25.86
C LYS A 114 2.08 -13.19 -27.39
N LEU A 115 2.58 -12.12 -28.01
CA LEU A 115 2.69 -12.00 -29.47
C LEU A 115 4.12 -12.30 -29.96
N LEU A 116 5.13 -11.92 -29.15
CA LEU A 116 6.49 -12.40 -29.30
C LEU A 116 6.56 -13.78 -28.66
N SER A 117 6.79 -14.84 -29.43
CA SER A 117 7.00 -16.18 -28.90
C SER A 117 8.19 -16.31 -27.93
N ARG A 118 8.99 -15.24 -27.76
CA ARG A 118 10.19 -15.14 -26.92
C ARG A 118 10.42 -13.70 -26.45
N CYS A 119 10.67 -13.47 -25.17
CA CYS A 119 11.05 -12.17 -24.62
C CYS A 119 12.57 -12.02 -24.64
N THR A 120 13.10 -11.13 -25.49
CA THR A 120 14.54 -10.86 -25.61
C THR A 120 14.94 -9.56 -24.92
N ILE A 121 16.24 -9.35 -24.72
CA ILE A 121 16.77 -8.11 -24.11
C ILE A 121 16.39 -6.86 -24.93
N ALA A 122 16.24 -6.99 -26.25
CA ALA A 122 15.86 -5.87 -27.13
C ALA A 122 14.40 -5.43 -26.93
N ASP A 123 13.54 -6.38 -26.55
CA ASP A 123 12.10 -6.16 -26.38
C ASP A 123 11.70 -5.89 -24.92
N ALA A 124 12.62 -6.16 -23.98
CA ALA A 124 12.40 -6.00 -22.56
C ALA A 124 12.33 -4.53 -22.14
N ASN A 125 11.62 -4.28 -21.03
CA ASN A 125 11.61 -2.99 -20.37
C ASN A 125 13.04 -2.59 -19.96
N ALA A 126 13.57 -1.52 -20.59
CA ALA A 126 14.96 -1.11 -20.42
C ALA A 126 15.32 -0.64 -18.99
N ILE A 127 14.33 -0.21 -18.20
CA ILE A 127 14.53 0.35 -16.87
C ILE A 127 14.43 -0.74 -15.80
N GLY A 128 15.39 -0.79 -14.89
CA GLY A 128 15.38 -1.69 -13.74
C GLY A 128 14.29 -1.40 -12.72
N CYS A 129 13.85 -2.44 -12.02
CA CYS A 129 12.79 -2.30 -11.01
C CYS A 129 13.23 -1.48 -9.80
N SER A 130 14.50 -1.50 -9.40
CA SER A 130 15.01 -0.66 -8.31
C SER A 130 14.79 0.82 -8.61
N GLN A 131 15.12 1.26 -9.82
CA GLN A 131 14.96 2.65 -10.24
C GLN A 131 13.48 3.01 -10.37
N ARG A 132 12.68 2.16 -11.03
CA ARG A 132 11.23 2.41 -11.14
C ARG A 132 10.54 2.49 -9.80
N THR A 133 10.90 1.64 -8.83
CA THR A 133 10.35 1.70 -7.47
C THR A 133 10.72 3.01 -6.78
N ALA A 134 11.96 3.46 -6.89
CA ALA A 134 12.40 4.74 -6.33
C ALA A 134 11.66 5.93 -6.98
N ASP A 135 11.53 5.94 -8.30
CA ASP A 135 10.82 6.99 -9.05
C ASP A 135 9.33 7.02 -8.69
N LEU A 136 8.71 5.86 -8.56
CA LEU A 136 7.31 5.75 -8.14
C LEU A 136 7.13 6.26 -6.72
N TYR A 137 7.99 5.88 -5.78
CA TYR A 137 7.91 6.42 -4.43
C TYR A 137 7.99 7.95 -4.44
N ASN A 138 8.96 8.52 -5.15
CA ASN A 138 9.14 9.98 -5.25
C ASN A 138 7.98 10.68 -5.96
N LYS A 139 7.31 10.00 -6.90
CA LYS A 139 6.15 10.53 -7.62
C LYS A 139 4.88 10.47 -6.76
N TRP A 140 4.66 9.36 -6.06
CA TRP A 140 3.41 9.09 -5.35
C TRP A 140 3.43 9.56 -3.89
N ASN A 141 4.59 9.80 -3.28
CA ASN A 141 4.69 10.21 -1.87
C ASN A 141 3.80 11.43 -1.54
N LYS A 142 3.74 12.44 -2.42
CA LYS A 142 2.88 13.62 -2.27
C LYS A 142 1.40 13.26 -2.29
N THR A 143 1.00 12.38 -3.20
CA THR A 143 -0.38 11.89 -3.30
C THR A 143 -0.76 11.08 -2.06
N ILE A 144 0.11 10.18 -1.61
CA ILE A 144 -0.09 9.37 -0.39
C ILE A 144 -0.25 10.29 0.83
N ALA A 145 0.59 11.31 0.96
CA ALA A 145 0.47 12.29 2.04
C ALA A 145 -0.88 13.02 2.01
N GLY A 146 -1.36 13.44 0.83
CA GLY A 146 -2.68 14.07 0.68
C GLY A 146 -3.83 13.15 1.09
N VAL A 147 -3.79 11.88 0.67
CA VAL A 147 -4.79 10.87 1.07
C VAL A 147 -4.79 10.66 2.58
N ALA A 148 -3.61 10.54 3.20
CA ALA A 148 -3.48 10.37 4.65
C ALA A 148 -4.13 11.52 5.43
N ILE A 149 -3.95 12.77 4.99
CA ILE A 149 -4.62 13.94 5.59
C ILE A 149 -6.14 13.83 5.45
N GLY A 150 -6.63 13.43 4.27
CA GLY A 150 -8.06 13.24 4.05
C GLY A 150 -8.68 12.19 4.98
N VAL A 151 -7.99 11.07 5.18
CA VAL A 151 -8.43 10.02 6.13
C VAL A 151 -8.45 10.56 7.56
N ALA A 152 -7.39 11.27 7.98
CA ALA A 152 -7.33 11.86 9.32
C ALA A 152 -8.50 12.83 9.58
N CYS A 153 -8.86 13.66 8.58
CA CYS A 153 -10.02 14.56 8.67
C CYS A 153 -11.33 13.80 8.88
N ILE A 154 -11.56 12.72 8.12
CA ILE A 154 -12.76 11.88 8.23
C ILE A 154 -12.83 11.21 9.62
N GLU A 155 -11.70 10.74 10.14
CA GLU A 155 -11.62 10.10 11.45
C GLU A 155 -11.91 11.09 12.59
N VAL A 156 -11.38 12.31 12.50
CA VAL A 156 -11.67 13.37 13.48
C VAL A 156 -13.17 13.69 13.51
N VAL A 157 -13.79 13.87 12.34
CA VAL A 157 -15.23 14.10 12.24
C VAL A 157 -16.03 12.92 12.81
N GLY A 158 -15.62 11.68 12.49
CA GLY A 158 -16.23 10.47 13.02
C GLY A 158 -16.12 10.36 14.54
N ALA A 159 -14.97 10.72 15.12
CA ALA A 159 -14.75 10.73 16.56
C ALA A 159 -15.58 11.82 17.24
N LEU A 160 -15.65 13.03 16.68
CA LEU A 160 -16.50 14.11 17.19
C LEU A 160 -17.97 13.70 17.23
N PHE A 161 -18.50 13.13 16.15
CA PHE A 161 -19.89 12.66 16.13
C PHE A 161 -20.13 11.51 17.11
N ALA A 162 -19.20 10.57 17.24
CA ALA A 162 -19.31 9.48 18.21
C ALA A 162 -19.33 10.01 19.66
N LEU A 163 -18.46 10.95 20.00
CA LEU A 163 -18.42 11.55 21.33
C LEU A 163 -19.68 12.36 21.64
N CYS A 164 -20.17 13.14 20.67
CA CYS A 164 -21.44 13.86 20.80
C CYS A 164 -22.62 12.89 21.02
N LEU A 165 -22.68 11.81 20.24
CA LEU A 165 -23.72 10.80 20.37
C LEU A 165 -23.63 10.06 21.70
N ALA A 166 -22.43 9.65 22.14
CA ALA A 166 -22.22 9.02 23.44
C ALA A 166 -22.66 9.94 24.58
N ASN A 167 -22.31 11.23 24.53
CA ASN A 167 -22.76 12.20 25.52
C ASN A 167 -24.27 12.37 25.52
N SER A 168 -24.92 12.40 24.35
CA SER A 168 -26.37 12.45 24.21
C SER A 168 -27.04 11.24 24.87
N ILE A 169 -26.62 10.02 24.51
CA ILE A 169 -27.13 8.76 25.08
C ILE A 169 -26.97 8.75 26.60
N ARG A 170 -25.78 9.10 27.11
CA ARG A 170 -25.53 9.14 28.56
C ARG A 170 -26.44 10.14 29.29
N ASN A 171 -26.77 11.25 28.64
CA ASN A 171 -27.67 12.26 29.19
C ASN A 171 -29.12 11.78 29.19
N MET A 172 -29.57 11.08 28.14
CA MET A 172 -30.89 10.44 28.09
C MET A 172 -31.05 9.37 29.18
N ASP A 173 -30.07 8.48 29.34
CA ASP A 173 -30.04 7.45 30.39
C ASP A 173 -30.04 8.04 31.81
N ARG A 174 -29.47 9.24 31.99
CA ARG A 174 -29.53 9.95 33.27
C ARG A 174 -30.93 10.49 33.54
N ARG A 175 -31.59 11.06 32.53
CA ARG A 175 -32.95 11.64 32.67
C ARG A 175 -34.01 10.58 32.91
N SER A 176 -33.90 9.39 32.32
CA SER A 176 -34.87 8.30 32.52
C SER A 176 -34.87 7.69 33.92
N ARG A 177 -33.85 7.98 34.74
CA ARG A 177 -33.74 7.52 36.13
C ARG A 177 -34.35 8.48 37.16
N TYR A 178 -34.83 9.65 36.75
CA TYR A 178 -35.57 10.60 37.58
C TYR A 178 -37.06 10.52 37.24
#